data_AF-A0AAP3SM30-F1
#
_entry.id   AF-A0AAP3SM30-F1
#
_cell.length_a   1.000
_cell.length_b   1.000
_cell.length_c   1.000
_cell.angle_alpha   90.00
_cell.angle_beta   90.00
_cell.angle_gamma   90.00
#
_symmetry.space_group_name_H-M   'P 1'
#
loop_
_entity.id
_entity.type
_entity.pdbx_description
1 polymer ?
#
loop_
_entity_poly.entity_id
_entity_poly.type
_entity_poly.pdbx_seq_one_letter_code
_entity_poly.pdbx_strand_id
1 'polypeptide(L)'
;TMRSWSTLQPNEVQSCVGCHEHKNTVPVAGHRVSMAMDKGIKALAPEDEMGERNFSYLKEIQPIWDRNCISCHDGVKHPMSLKGELKVVDKQSKRKYTDSYLSLTHARPDGPDRAWRGDAHHPEVNWISALSQPTLLPPYFAGSNKSNLIKRLEEGHGGTKLTPQEIRKVSLWIDLLVPQIGDYREANNWSDHDREFYDRYDKKRKQARMEEQENIRQYIKSLQTKQQK
;
A
#
# COMPACT_ATOMS: atom_id res chain seq x y z
N THR A 1 -3.01 5.60 -10.96
CA THR A 1 -3.51 4.37 -10.32
C THR A 1 -4.92 4.06 -10.82
N MET A 2 -5.31 2.79 -10.85
CA MET A 2 -6.66 2.34 -11.19
C MET A 2 -7.40 1.98 -9.89
N ARG A 3 -8.44 2.74 -9.56
CA ARG A 3 -9.20 2.60 -8.30
C ARG A 3 -10.41 1.68 -8.49
N SER A 4 -10.14 0.43 -8.84
CA SER A 4 -11.12 -0.66 -8.94
C SER A 4 -10.41 -1.98 -8.59
N TRP A 5 -11.18 -3.07 -8.50
CA TRP A 5 -10.63 -4.42 -8.41
C TRP A 5 -10.88 -5.16 -9.74
N SER A 6 -9.95 -6.05 -10.08
CA SER A 6 -10.12 -7.06 -11.13
C SER A 6 -9.98 -8.44 -10.52
N THR A 7 -10.87 -9.35 -10.89
CA THR A 7 -10.85 -10.75 -10.46
C THR A 7 -10.83 -11.63 -11.70
N LEU A 8 -9.85 -12.53 -11.78
CA LEU A 8 -9.71 -13.46 -12.89
C LEU A 8 -9.75 -14.89 -12.36
N GLN A 9 -10.39 -15.79 -13.10
CA GLN A 9 -10.39 -17.23 -12.86
C GLN A 9 -9.07 -17.86 -13.35
N PRO A 10 -8.73 -19.08 -12.90
CA PRO A 10 -7.58 -19.81 -13.43
C PRO A 10 -7.63 -19.92 -14.96
N ASN A 11 -6.55 -19.50 -15.63
CA ASN A 11 -6.40 -19.42 -17.10
C ASN A 11 -7.29 -18.38 -17.80
N GLU A 12 -7.99 -17.51 -17.09
CA GLU A 12 -8.69 -16.38 -17.70
C GLU A 12 -7.69 -15.29 -18.13
N VAL A 13 -7.93 -14.69 -19.30
CA VAL A 13 -7.14 -13.57 -19.83
C VAL A 13 -8.05 -12.35 -19.96
N GLN A 14 -7.71 -11.27 -19.26
CA GLN A 14 -8.38 -9.97 -19.37
C GLN A 14 -7.48 -8.99 -20.12
N SER A 15 -8.06 -8.25 -21.07
CA SER A 15 -7.39 -7.14 -21.77
C SER A 15 -8.25 -5.88 -21.76
N CYS A 16 -7.62 -4.71 -21.89
CA CYS A 16 -8.28 -3.42 -21.94
C CYS A 16 -7.67 -2.58 -23.07
N VAL A 17 -8.50 -1.73 -23.70
CA VAL A 17 -8.09 -0.86 -24.82
C VAL A 17 -7.06 0.19 -24.36
N GLY A 18 -7.24 0.70 -23.15
CA GLY A 18 -6.38 1.71 -22.53
C GLY A 18 -6.78 1.96 -21.08
N CYS A 19 -6.07 2.87 -20.42
CA CYS A 19 -6.36 3.24 -19.04
C CYS A 19 -7.68 4.03 -18.95
N HIS A 20 -8.74 3.37 -18.48
CA HIS A 20 -10.08 3.96 -18.30
C HIS A 20 -10.81 4.33 -19.62
N GLU A 21 -10.52 3.57 -20.68
CA GLU A 21 -11.26 3.63 -21.93
C GLU A 21 -12.70 3.10 -21.78
N HIS A 22 -13.58 3.54 -22.68
CA HIS A 22 -14.98 3.11 -22.64
C HIS A 22 -15.09 1.61 -22.97
N LYS A 23 -15.87 0.87 -22.16
CA LYS A 23 -16.01 -0.60 -22.25
C LYS A 23 -16.58 -1.12 -23.58
N ASN A 24 -17.25 -0.26 -24.33
CA ASN A 24 -17.78 -0.59 -25.66
C ASN A 24 -16.90 -0.05 -26.81
N THR A 25 -15.68 0.36 -26.51
CA THR A 25 -14.70 0.77 -27.51
C THR A 25 -13.81 -0.41 -27.86
N VAL A 26 -13.37 -0.47 -29.12
CA VAL A 26 -12.37 -1.43 -29.59
C VAL A 26 -11.08 -0.68 -29.93
N PRO A 27 -9.90 -1.32 -29.82
CA PRO A 27 -8.66 -0.73 -30.28
C PRO A 27 -8.74 -0.39 -31.77
N VAL A 28 -8.12 0.71 -32.19
CA VAL A 28 -8.02 1.07 -33.60
C VAL A 28 -7.19 0.01 -34.33
N ALA A 29 -7.72 -0.55 -35.42
CA ALA A 29 -7.00 -1.51 -36.25
C ALA A 29 -5.72 -0.88 -36.82
N GLY A 30 -4.58 -1.57 -36.71
CA GLY A 30 -3.30 -1.13 -37.27
C GLY A 30 -2.29 -0.53 -36.28
N HIS A 31 -2.59 -0.48 -34.97
CA HIS A 31 -1.56 -0.23 -33.98
C HIS A 31 -0.50 -1.33 -34.03
N ARG A 32 0.77 -0.94 -34.18
CA ARG A 32 1.90 -1.86 -34.05
C ARG A 32 1.87 -2.50 -32.67
N VAL A 33 2.15 -3.79 -32.62
CA VAL A 33 2.37 -4.52 -31.37
C VAL A 33 3.41 -3.75 -30.55
N SER A 34 3.13 -3.48 -29.29
CA SER A 34 4.07 -2.75 -28.45
C SER A 34 5.31 -3.61 -28.20
N MET A 35 6.47 -2.97 -27.97
CA MET A 35 7.69 -3.68 -27.57
C MET A 35 7.51 -4.55 -26.31
N ALA A 36 6.47 -4.26 -25.51
CA ALA A 36 6.11 -5.06 -24.34
C ALA A 36 5.34 -6.33 -24.72
N MET A 37 4.45 -6.26 -25.73
CA MET A 37 3.70 -7.43 -26.21
C MET A 37 4.56 -8.40 -27.03
N ASP A 38 5.66 -7.93 -27.63
CA ASP A 38 6.66 -8.81 -28.27
C ASP A 38 7.49 -9.62 -27.28
N LYS A 39 7.40 -9.31 -25.97
CA LYS A 39 8.10 -10.05 -24.91
C LYS A 39 7.18 -11.11 -24.32
N GLY A 40 7.74 -12.28 -24.03
CA GLY A 40 7.05 -13.33 -23.28
C GLY A 40 6.75 -12.93 -21.84
N ILE A 41 5.92 -13.73 -21.17
CA ILE A 41 5.56 -13.54 -19.76
C ILE A 41 6.83 -13.53 -18.89
N LYS A 42 7.01 -12.45 -18.12
CA LYS A 42 8.10 -12.33 -17.16
C LYS A 42 7.58 -12.57 -15.74
N ALA A 43 8.14 -13.55 -15.04
CA ALA A 43 7.86 -13.74 -13.62
C ALA A 43 8.29 -12.49 -12.83
N LEU A 44 7.43 -12.06 -11.90
CA LEU A 44 7.77 -10.95 -11.00
C LEU A 44 8.88 -11.41 -10.05
N ALA A 45 9.96 -10.65 -9.99
CA ALA A 45 10.98 -10.80 -8.96
C ALA A 45 10.61 -9.89 -7.78
N PRO A 46 10.89 -10.30 -6.53
CA PRO A 46 10.77 -9.41 -5.38
C PRO A 46 11.60 -8.13 -5.55
N GLU A 47 11.12 -7.02 -5.00
CA GLU A 47 11.82 -5.72 -5.01
C GLU A 47 13.12 -5.76 -4.19
N ASP A 48 13.16 -6.59 -3.14
CA ASP A 48 14.30 -6.74 -2.26
C ASP A 48 14.42 -8.16 -1.69
N GLU A 49 15.49 -8.41 -0.92
CA GLU A 49 15.81 -9.70 -0.32
C GLU A 49 14.74 -10.24 0.65
N MET A 50 13.82 -9.38 1.10
CA MET A 50 12.75 -9.75 2.02
C MET A 50 11.56 -10.44 1.33
N GLY A 51 11.54 -10.55 0.00
CA GLY A 51 10.53 -11.30 -0.72
C GLY A 51 9.14 -10.64 -0.75
N GLU A 52 8.13 -11.43 -1.13
CA GLU A 52 6.73 -10.99 -1.13
C GLU A 52 6.19 -10.85 0.30
N ARG A 53 5.60 -9.69 0.61
CA ARG A 53 5.04 -9.39 1.93
C ARG A 53 4.07 -8.22 1.88
N ASN A 54 3.27 -8.09 2.93
CA ASN A 54 2.45 -6.90 3.13
C ASN A 54 3.31 -5.70 3.53
N PHE A 55 2.93 -4.51 3.06
CA PHE A 55 3.65 -3.28 3.35
C PHE A 55 3.27 -2.72 4.73
N SER A 56 4.21 -2.69 5.67
CA SER A 56 4.03 -2.10 7.01
C SER A 56 4.92 -0.88 7.15
N TYR A 57 4.34 0.28 7.50
CA TYR A 57 5.12 1.49 7.77
C TYR A 57 6.14 1.26 8.90
N LEU A 58 5.74 0.56 9.97
CA LEU A 58 6.61 0.25 11.11
C LEU A 58 7.82 -0.60 10.74
N LYS A 59 7.67 -1.49 9.75
CA LYS A 59 8.74 -2.43 9.36
C LYS A 59 9.56 -1.92 8.18
N GLU A 60 8.93 -1.21 7.25
CA GLU A 60 9.57 -0.76 6.01
C GLU A 60 10.14 0.65 6.10
N ILE A 61 9.46 1.56 6.81
CA ILE A 61 9.72 2.99 6.74
C ILE A 61 10.31 3.53 8.04
N GLN A 62 9.72 3.19 9.19
CA GLN A 62 10.20 3.65 10.49
C GLN A 62 11.70 3.40 10.72
N PRO A 63 12.28 2.23 10.36
CA PRO A 63 13.71 1.99 10.55
C PRO A 63 14.61 2.95 9.74
N ILE A 64 14.12 3.50 8.63
CA ILE A 64 14.84 4.51 7.84
C ILE A 64 14.93 5.81 8.65
N TRP A 65 13.84 6.22 9.27
CA TRP A 65 13.80 7.41 10.13
C TRP A 65 14.62 7.24 11.39
N ASP A 66 14.55 6.06 12.01
CA ASP A 66 15.30 5.76 13.23
C ASP A 66 16.81 5.90 13.02
N ARG A 67 17.31 5.50 11.85
CA ARG A 67 18.74 5.62 11.52
C ARG A 67 19.14 7.03 11.10
N ASN A 68 18.30 7.71 10.31
CA ASN A 68 18.73 8.88 9.55
C ASN A 68 18.16 10.21 10.06
N CYS A 69 17.05 10.21 10.79
CA CYS A 69 16.25 11.43 11.00
C CYS A 69 15.97 11.77 12.47
N ILE A 70 15.80 10.77 13.35
CA ILE A 70 15.36 11.02 14.74
C ILE A 70 16.37 11.84 15.56
N SER A 71 17.65 11.86 15.18
CA SER A 71 18.71 12.60 15.90
C SER A 71 18.46 14.11 15.91
N CYS A 72 17.75 14.62 14.87
CA CYS A 72 17.30 15.99 14.73
C CYS A 72 15.77 16.12 14.96
N HIS A 73 14.98 15.14 14.54
CA HIS A 73 13.51 15.12 14.65
C HIS A 73 13.02 14.30 15.84
N ASP A 74 13.46 14.67 17.05
CA ASP A 74 13.12 13.98 18.30
C ASP A 74 11.91 14.58 19.05
N GLY A 75 11.33 15.66 18.52
CA GLY A 75 10.28 16.45 19.17
C GLY A 75 10.79 17.45 20.22
N VAL A 76 12.11 17.59 20.39
CA VAL A 76 12.75 18.50 21.34
C VAL A 76 13.65 19.49 20.62
N LYS A 77 14.64 19.01 19.85
CA LYS A 77 15.52 19.85 19.03
C LYS A 77 14.79 20.47 17.85
N HIS A 78 13.81 19.74 17.33
CA HIS A 78 12.91 20.18 16.29
C HIS A 78 11.46 19.87 16.71
N PRO A 79 10.48 20.76 16.45
CA PRO A 79 9.10 20.56 16.89
C PRO A 79 8.43 19.29 16.33
N MET A 80 8.85 18.86 15.12
CA MET A 80 8.38 17.63 14.51
C MET A 80 9.11 16.40 15.09
N SER A 81 8.34 15.43 15.59
CA SER A 81 8.85 14.13 16.06
C SER A 81 8.70 13.06 14.98
N LEU A 82 9.81 12.38 14.66
CA LEU A 82 9.84 11.21 13.76
C LEU A 82 10.06 9.88 14.51
N LYS A 83 9.75 9.85 15.81
CA LYS A 83 9.87 8.64 16.63
C LYS A 83 8.82 7.59 16.27
N GLY A 84 9.22 6.33 16.34
CA GLY A 84 8.39 5.16 16.04
C GLY A 84 7.53 4.64 17.20
N GLU A 85 7.45 5.37 18.30
CA GLU A 85 6.72 4.91 19.47
C GLU A 85 5.19 4.98 19.25
N LEU A 86 4.50 3.86 19.45
CA LEU A 86 3.05 3.73 19.29
C LEU A 86 2.25 4.33 20.47
N LYS A 87 2.42 5.64 20.68
CA LYS A 87 1.86 6.37 21.83
C LYS A 87 0.44 6.86 21.61
N VAL A 88 0.08 7.18 20.37
CA VAL A 88 -1.21 7.80 20.08
C VAL A 88 -2.27 6.72 19.89
N VAL A 89 -3.22 6.65 20.82
CA VAL A 89 -4.31 5.67 20.81
C VAL A 89 -5.58 6.30 20.23
N ASP A 90 -6.01 5.80 19.08
CA ASP A 90 -7.27 6.14 18.46
C ASP A 90 -8.35 5.14 18.93
N LYS A 91 -9.31 5.64 19.71
CA LYS A 91 -10.38 4.82 20.29
C LYS A 91 -11.37 4.33 19.23
N GLN A 92 -11.60 5.11 18.18
CA GLN A 92 -12.60 4.82 17.17
C GLN A 92 -12.09 3.76 16.19
N SER A 93 -10.87 3.92 15.68
CA SER A 93 -10.25 2.91 14.81
C SER A 93 -9.65 1.74 15.58
N LYS A 94 -9.53 1.85 16.92
CA LYS A 94 -8.81 0.91 17.80
C LYS A 94 -7.38 0.67 17.32
N ARG A 95 -6.71 1.74 16.89
CA ARG A 95 -5.32 1.71 16.41
C ARG A 95 -4.41 2.56 17.26
N LYS A 96 -3.14 2.19 17.22
CA LYS A 96 -2.04 2.99 17.75
C LYS A 96 -1.27 3.57 16.58
N TYR A 97 -0.86 4.82 16.68
CA TYR A 97 -0.06 5.51 15.67
C TYR A 97 1.27 5.96 16.26
N THR A 98 2.28 6.02 15.40
CA THR A 98 3.57 6.62 15.73
C THR A 98 3.53 8.12 15.52
N ASP A 99 4.37 8.85 16.27
CA ASP A 99 4.55 10.28 16.06
C ASP A 99 4.99 10.58 14.63
N SER A 100 5.89 9.76 14.08
CA SER A 100 6.40 9.90 12.72
C SER A 100 5.31 9.82 11.66
N TYR A 101 4.42 8.84 11.77
CA TYR A 101 3.35 8.62 10.79
C TYR A 101 2.36 9.77 10.84
N LEU A 102 1.95 10.19 12.04
CA LEU A 102 1.04 11.32 12.19
C LEU A 102 1.67 12.63 11.72
N SER A 103 2.96 12.84 12.00
CA SER A 103 3.68 14.04 11.56
C SER A 103 3.81 14.10 10.04
N LEU A 104 4.24 13.01 9.40
CA LEU A 104 4.43 12.97 7.94
C LEU A 104 3.11 13.02 7.16
N THR A 105 2.04 12.43 7.69
CA THR A 105 0.71 12.50 7.09
C THR A 105 -0.06 13.76 7.49
N HIS A 106 0.56 14.66 8.25
CA HIS A 106 -0.06 15.88 8.80
C HIS A 106 -1.39 15.61 9.50
N ALA A 107 -1.49 14.45 10.14
CA ALA A 107 -2.73 13.98 10.71
C ALA A 107 -3.17 14.83 11.90
N ARG A 108 -4.47 15.09 11.97
CA ARG A 108 -5.12 15.78 13.08
C ARG A 108 -6.33 14.98 13.56
N PRO A 109 -6.69 15.05 14.85
CA PRO A 109 -7.94 14.45 15.32
C PRO A 109 -9.14 15.19 14.72
N ASP A 110 -10.14 14.45 14.23
CA ASP A 110 -11.36 14.99 13.61
C ASP A 110 -12.39 15.48 14.67
N GLY A 111 -11.89 16.09 15.75
CA GLY A 111 -12.62 16.52 16.95
C GLY A 111 -12.23 15.77 18.25
N PRO A 112 -12.78 16.17 19.41
CA PRO A 112 -12.56 15.47 20.68
C PRO A 112 -13.02 14.00 20.60
N ASP A 113 -12.15 13.06 20.98
CA ASP A 113 -12.39 11.61 20.93
C ASP A 113 -12.71 11.02 19.54
N ARG A 114 -12.40 11.76 18.45
CA ARG A 114 -12.63 11.32 17.06
C ARG A 114 -11.37 10.72 16.45
N ALA A 115 -11.55 9.96 15.38
CA ALA A 115 -10.45 9.34 14.66
C ALA A 115 -9.45 10.38 14.11
N TRP A 116 -8.19 9.95 13.96
CA TRP A 116 -7.16 10.74 13.28
C TRP A 116 -7.38 10.74 11.77
N ARG A 117 -7.24 11.92 11.16
CA ARG A 117 -7.37 12.11 9.72
C ARG A 117 -6.09 12.74 9.18
N GLY A 118 -5.41 12.03 8.28
CA GLY A 118 -4.29 12.56 7.50
C GLY A 118 -4.76 13.59 6.47
N ASP A 119 -3.90 14.56 6.17
CA ASP A 119 -4.13 15.53 5.10
C ASP A 119 -3.54 15.02 3.79
N ALA A 120 -4.38 14.36 2.99
CA ALA A 120 -3.98 13.75 1.73
C ALA A 120 -3.47 14.74 0.67
N HIS A 121 -3.79 16.03 0.84
CA HIS A 121 -3.44 17.08 -0.10
C HIS A 121 -2.22 17.89 0.34
N HIS A 122 -1.63 17.57 1.49
CA HIS A 122 -0.46 18.27 1.98
C HIS A 122 0.71 18.16 0.98
N PRO A 123 1.45 19.26 0.69
CA PRO A 123 2.53 19.23 -0.31
C PRO A 123 3.75 18.39 0.11
N GLU A 124 3.93 18.15 1.41
CA GLU A 124 5.06 17.36 1.92
C GLU A 124 4.90 15.87 1.60
N VAL A 125 3.73 15.30 1.90
CA VAL A 125 3.33 13.94 1.53
C VAL A 125 1.94 14.02 0.92
N ASN A 126 1.85 13.70 -0.37
CA ASN A 126 0.64 13.86 -1.17
C ASN A 126 0.18 12.52 -1.73
N TRP A 127 -1.06 12.13 -1.42
CA TRP A 127 -1.63 10.86 -1.86
C TRP A 127 -3.11 10.99 -2.22
N ILE A 128 -3.66 9.96 -2.86
CA ILE A 128 -5.10 9.90 -3.14
C ILE A 128 -5.82 9.34 -1.91
N SER A 129 -6.69 10.14 -1.30
CA SER A 129 -7.51 9.67 -0.18
C SER A 129 -8.40 8.50 -0.58
N ALA A 130 -8.47 7.47 0.26
CA ALA A 130 -9.37 6.34 0.09
C ALA A 130 -10.87 6.75 0.12
N LEU A 131 -11.18 7.94 0.64
CA LEU A 131 -12.53 8.50 0.67
C LEU A 131 -12.84 9.40 -0.54
N SER A 132 -11.87 9.63 -1.43
CA SER A 132 -12.06 10.48 -2.60
C SER A 132 -12.89 9.78 -3.68
N GLN A 133 -13.67 10.56 -4.44
CA GLN A 133 -14.41 10.02 -5.58
C GLN A 133 -13.44 9.42 -6.63
N PRO A 134 -13.79 8.26 -7.23
CA PRO A 134 -12.97 7.57 -8.23
C PRO A 134 -13.04 8.24 -9.62
N THR A 135 -12.82 9.55 -9.69
CA THR A 135 -12.75 10.29 -10.96
C THR A 135 -11.48 9.96 -11.76
N LEU A 136 -11.52 10.28 -13.05
CA LEU A 136 -10.33 10.33 -13.91
C LEU A 136 -9.40 11.44 -13.40
N LEU A 137 -8.15 11.09 -13.14
CA LEU A 137 -7.11 12.01 -12.69
C LEU A 137 -6.00 12.08 -13.73
N PRO A 138 -5.41 13.27 -13.98
CA PRO A 138 -4.29 13.39 -14.91
C PRO A 138 -3.05 12.62 -14.40
N PRO A 139 -2.12 12.26 -15.29
CA PRO A 139 -0.81 11.74 -14.88
C PRO A 139 -0.13 12.68 -13.88
N TYR A 140 0.58 12.10 -12.90
CA TYR A 140 1.24 12.86 -11.83
C TYR A 140 0.31 13.81 -11.06
N PHE A 141 -0.96 13.45 -10.89
CA PHE A 141 -1.89 14.20 -10.04
C PHE A 141 -1.47 14.20 -8.57
N ALA A 142 -1.08 13.03 -8.05
CA ALA A 142 -0.67 12.80 -6.66
C ALA A 142 0.38 11.68 -6.60
N GLY A 143 0.97 11.46 -5.43
CA GLY A 143 1.94 10.39 -5.17
C GLY A 143 3.35 10.88 -4.85
N SER A 144 4.29 9.94 -4.84
CA SER A 144 5.71 10.18 -4.50
C SER A 144 6.32 11.31 -5.33
N ASN A 145 6.10 11.32 -6.65
CA ASN A 145 6.58 12.36 -7.58
C ASN A 145 6.03 13.77 -7.30
N LYS A 146 4.93 13.88 -6.54
CA LYS A 146 4.32 15.17 -6.17
C LYS A 146 4.59 15.57 -4.72
N SER A 147 5.23 14.69 -3.96
CA SER A 147 5.55 14.89 -2.55
C SER A 147 6.90 15.58 -2.39
N ASN A 148 6.94 16.72 -1.69
CA ASN A 148 8.21 17.42 -1.42
C ASN A 148 9.15 16.59 -0.54
N LEU A 149 8.63 15.67 0.26
CA LEU A 149 9.44 14.75 1.06
C LEU A 149 10.45 14.01 0.18
N ILE A 150 10.02 13.44 -0.94
CA ILE A 150 10.91 12.67 -1.82
C ILE A 150 12.04 13.55 -2.36
N LYS A 151 11.72 14.77 -2.81
CA LYS A 151 12.71 15.73 -3.29
C LYS A 151 13.74 16.06 -2.21
N ARG A 152 13.29 16.34 -0.98
CA ARG A 152 14.18 16.64 0.16
C ARG A 152 15.10 15.47 0.50
N LEU A 153 14.59 14.24 0.42
CA LEU A 153 15.38 13.04 0.67
C LEU A 153 16.43 12.81 -0.42
N GLU A 154 16.09 13.06 -1.69
CA GLU A 154 17.01 12.99 -2.83
C GLU A 154 18.09 14.08 -2.78
N GLU A 155 17.74 15.28 -2.32
CA GLU A 155 18.67 16.42 -2.15
C GLU A 155 19.59 16.27 -0.93
N GLY A 156 19.35 15.29 -0.06
CA GLY A 156 20.16 15.02 1.12
C GLY A 156 19.92 15.98 2.28
N HIS A 157 18.65 16.20 2.63
CA HIS A 157 18.23 17.06 3.74
C HIS A 157 19.08 16.87 5.01
N GLY A 158 19.58 17.97 5.58
CA GLY A 158 20.41 17.94 6.79
C GLY A 158 21.76 17.24 6.63
N GLY A 159 22.23 17.07 5.40
CA GLY A 159 23.47 16.32 5.10
C GLY A 159 23.29 14.80 5.12
N THR A 160 22.05 14.30 5.27
CA THR A 160 21.77 12.86 5.22
C THR A 160 21.87 12.33 3.79
N LYS A 161 22.27 11.07 3.63
CA LYS A 161 22.33 10.41 2.32
C LYS A 161 21.65 9.06 2.40
N LEU A 162 20.38 9.03 2.01
CA LEU A 162 19.64 7.78 1.90
C LEU A 162 20.12 6.99 0.69
N THR A 163 20.07 5.66 0.81
CA THR A 163 20.32 4.79 -0.33
C THR A 163 19.19 4.90 -1.36
N PRO A 164 19.43 4.58 -2.65
CA PRO A 164 18.37 4.53 -3.65
C PRO A 164 17.22 3.57 -3.27
N GLN A 165 17.53 2.49 -2.54
CA GLN A 165 16.52 1.55 -2.07
C GLN A 165 15.63 2.15 -0.97
N GLU A 166 16.20 2.90 -0.03
CA GLU A 166 15.41 3.60 1.00
C GLU A 166 14.48 4.64 0.39
N ILE A 167 14.96 5.43 -0.59
CA ILE A 167 14.14 6.40 -1.32
C ILE A 167 13.01 5.69 -2.08
N ARG A 168 13.29 4.56 -2.74
CA ARG A 168 12.26 3.73 -3.38
C ARG A 168 11.23 3.20 -2.40
N LYS A 169 11.63 2.73 -1.21
CA LYS A 169 10.68 2.27 -0.17
C LYS A 169 9.76 3.39 0.29
N VAL A 170 10.30 4.59 0.55
CA VAL A 170 9.48 5.76 0.93
C VAL A 170 8.55 6.17 -0.20
N SER A 171 9.03 6.14 -1.45
CA SER A 171 8.20 6.43 -2.62
C SER A 171 7.06 5.42 -2.76
N LEU A 172 7.36 4.12 -2.62
CA LEU A 172 6.38 3.04 -2.64
C LEU A 172 5.34 3.18 -1.54
N TRP A 173 5.75 3.57 -0.32
CA TRP A 173 4.81 3.84 0.78
C TRP A 173 3.80 4.93 0.41
N ILE A 174 4.25 6.03 -0.20
CA ILE A 174 3.35 7.12 -0.63
C ILE A 174 2.42 6.62 -1.75
N ASP A 175 2.97 5.90 -2.74
CA ASP A 175 2.22 5.42 -3.91
C ASP A 175 1.23 4.29 -3.59
N LEU A 176 1.46 3.56 -2.49
CA LEU A 176 0.49 2.64 -1.87
C LEU A 176 -0.59 3.35 -1.04
N LEU A 177 -0.66 4.68 -1.11
CA LEU A 177 -1.60 5.53 -0.38
C LEU A 177 -1.36 5.51 1.14
N VAL A 178 -0.07 5.58 1.52
CA VAL A 178 0.42 5.72 2.89
C VAL A 178 -0.13 4.68 3.88
N PRO A 179 -0.04 3.36 3.61
CA PRO A 179 -0.52 2.36 4.56
C PRO A 179 0.26 2.44 5.87
N GLN A 180 -0.44 2.39 7.00
CA GLN A 180 0.19 2.35 8.34
C GLN A 180 0.60 0.92 8.74
N ILE A 181 -0.23 -0.07 8.42
CA ILE A 181 -0.09 -1.45 8.89
C ILE A 181 -0.05 -2.43 7.72
N GLY A 182 0.80 -3.44 7.83
CA GLY A 182 0.84 -4.56 6.89
C GLY A 182 -0.07 -5.71 7.32
N ASP A 183 -0.48 -5.77 8.58
CA ASP A 183 -1.38 -6.81 9.08
C ASP A 183 -2.44 -6.23 10.01
N TYR A 184 -3.65 -6.79 10.00
CA TYR A 184 -4.73 -6.31 10.86
C TYR A 184 -4.42 -6.37 12.36
N ARG A 185 -3.50 -7.23 12.81
CA ARG A 185 -3.08 -7.29 14.22
C ARG A 185 -2.02 -6.27 14.56
N GLU A 186 -1.35 -5.67 13.57
CA GLU A 186 -0.29 -4.72 13.82
C GLU A 186 -0.83 -3.41 14.41
N ALA A 187 -0.12 -2.85 15.39
CA ALA A 187 -0.48 -1.58 16.05
C ALA A 187 -1.95 -1.50 16.52
N ASN A 188 -2.54 -2.63 16.93
CA ASN A 188 -3.90 -2.65 17.44
C ASN A 188 -3.98 -2.09 18.88
N ASN A 189 -5.15 -1.56 19.23
CA ASN A 189 -5.57 -1.27 20.60
C ASN A 189 -6.80 -2.11 20.95
N TRP A 190 -6.73 -3.42 20.67
CA TRP A 190 -7.84 -4.36 20.86
C TRP A 190 -7.91 -4.84 22.31
N SER A 191 -9.14 -4.92 22.82
CA SER A 191 -9.46 -5.71 24.02
C SER A 191 -9.32 -7.22 23.76
N ASP A 192 -9.37 -8.05 24.80
CA ASP A 192 -9.44 -9.51 24.64
C ASP A 192 -10.65 -9.93 23.80
N HIS A 193 -11.81 -9.33 24.05
CA HIS A 193 -13.01 -9.56 23.25
C HIS A 193 -12.81 -9.23 21.77
N ASP A 194 -12.15 -8.10 21.44
CA ASP A 194 -11.86 -7.72 20.06
C ASP A 194 -10.90 -8.72 19.38
N ARG A 195 -9.90 -9.21 20.12
CA ARG A 195 -8.99 -10.25 19.63
C ARG A 195 -9.73 -11.54 19.32
N GLU A 196 -10.54 -12.04 20.26
CA GLU A 196 -11.34 -13.25 20.08
C GLU A 196 -12.32 -13.14 18.91
N PHE A 197 -12.96 -11.98 18.77
CA PHE A 197 -13.84 -11.69 17.64
C PHE A 197 -13.06 -11.79 16.32
N TYR A 198 -11.93 -11.12 16.21
CA TYR A 198 -11.10 -11.18 15.00
C TYR A 198 -10.62 -12.61 14.70
N ASP A 199 -10.16 -13.34 15.72
CA ASP A 199 -9.66 -14.71 15.61
C ASP A 199 -10.71 -15.66 15.04
N ARG A 200 -11.97 -15.51 15.46
CA ARG A 200 -13.10 -16.30 14.93
C ARG A 200 -13.25 -16.14 13.42
N TYR A 201 -13.26 -14.90 12.93
CA TYR A 201 -13.39 -14.63 11.49
C TYR A 201 -12.12 -14.97 10.71
N ASP A 202 -10.95 -14.81 11.33
CA ASP A 202 -9.70 -15.21 10.72
C ASP A 202 -9.63 -16.72 10.50
N LYS A 203 -10.07 -17.51 11.49
CA LYS A 203 -10.22 -18.96 11.37
C LYS A 203 -11.20 -19.34 10.26
N LYS A 204 -12.35 -18.66 10.18
CA LYS A 204 -13.33 -18.87 9.10
C LYS A 204 -12.74 -18.58 7.72
N ARG A 205 -11.99 -17.48 7.54
CA ARG A 205 -11.32 -17.14 6.28
C ARG A 205 -10.26 -18.16 5.89
N LYS A 206 -9.47 -18.64 6.87
CA LYS A 206 -8.47 -19.69 6.64
C LYS A 206 -9.14 -20.98 6.17
N GLN A 207 -10.23 -21.39 6.81
CA GLN A 207 -11.00 -22.55 6.39
C GLN A 207 -11.55 -22.39 4.96
N ALA A 208 -12.20 -21.27 4.65
CA ALA A 208 -12.73 -21.00 3.31
C ALA A 208 -11.63 -21.02 2.23
N ARG A 209 -10.44 -20.47 2.53
CA ARG A 209 -9.29 -20.51 1.61
C ARG A 209 -8.79 -21.94 1.36
N MET A 210 -8.77 -22.79 2.39
CA MET A 210 -8.40 -24.20 2.22
C MET A 210 -9.42 -24.96 1.36
N GLU A 211 -10.71 -24.72 1.59
CA GLU A 211 -11.79 -25.29 0.78
C GLU A 211 -11.70 -24.82 -0.68
N GLU A 212 -11.45 -23.53 -0.92
CA GLU A 212 -11.27 -22.97 -2.26
C GLU A 212 -10.04 -23.56 -2.97
N GLN A 213 -8.91 -23.69 -2.27
CA GLN A 213 -7.71 -24.34 -2.83
C GLN A 213 -7.97 -25.79 -3.21
N GLU A 214 -8.73 -26.53 -2.40
CA GLU A 214 -9.15 -27.89 -2.75
C GLU A 214 -10.04 -27.91 -3.99
N ASN A 215 -11.05 -27.03 -4.04
CA ASN A 215 -11.96 -26.92 -5.18
C ASN A 215 -11.21 -26.60 -6.47
N ILE A 216 -10.25 -25.65 -6.44
CA ILE A 216 -9.41 -25.31 -7.58
C ILE A 216 -8.57 -26.52 -8.01
N ARG A 217 -7.95 -27.24 -7.07
CA ARG A 217 -7.15 -28.44 -7.39
C ARG A 217 -8.00 -29.52 -8.06
N GLN A 218 -9.19 -29.79 -7.54
CA GLN A 218 -10.11 -30.77 -8.12
C GLN A 218 -10.59 -30.32 -9.51
N TYR A 219 -10.89 -29.03 -9.67
CA TYR A 219 -11.29 -28.47 -10.96
C TYR A 219 -10.18 -28.63 -12.01
N ILE A 220 -8.94 -28.24 -11.70
CA ILE A 220 -7.79 -28.41 -12.60
C ILE A 220 -7.60 -29.89 -12.98
N LYS A 221 -7.66 -30.80 -12.01
CA LYS A 221 -7.57 -32.25 -12.26
C LYS A 221 -8.67 -32.73 -13.22
N SER A 222 -9.90 -32.25 -13.07
CA SER A 222 -11.02 -32.60 -13.94
C SER A 222 -10.82 -32.15 -15.39
N LEU A 223 -10.18 -30.99 -15.61
CA LEU A 223 -9.85 -30.50 -16.94
C LEU A 223 -8.78 -31.37 -17.63
N GLN A 224 -7.77 -31.80 -16.87
CA GLN A 224 -6.70 -32.67 -17.38
C GLN A 224 -7.23 -34.05 -17.80
N THR A 225 -8.13 -34.64 -17.00
CA THR A 225 -8.75 -35.93 -17.35
C THR A 225 -9.64 -35.84 -18.59
N LYS A 226 -10.31 -34.69 -18.81
CA LYS A 226 -11.12 -34.47 -20.02
C LYS A 226 -10.27 -34.33 -21.28
N GLN A 227 -9.06 -33.79 -21.19
CA GLN A 227 -8.15 -33.63 -22.34
C GLN A 227 -7.45 -34.94 -22.76
N GLN A 228 -7.43 -35.95 -21.88
CA GLN A 228 -6.81 -37.26 -22.14
C GLN A 228 -7.79 -38.29 -22.73
N LYS A 229 -9.07 -37.97 -22.83
CA LYS A 229 -10.11 -38.78 -23.47
C LYS A 229 -10.46 -38.18 -24.83
#